data_AF-A0AAU9XAD2-F1
#
_entry.id   AF-A0AAU9XAD2-F1
#
_cell.length_a   1.000
_cell.length_b   1.000
_cell.length_c   1.000
_cell.angle_alpha   90.00
_cell.angle_beta   90.00
_cell.angle_gamma   90.00
#
_symmetry.space_group_name_H-M   'P 1'
#
loop_
_entity.id
_entity.type
_entity.pdbx_description
1 polymer ?
#
loop_
_entity_poly.entity_id
_entity_poly.type
_entity_poly.pdbx_seq_one_letter_code
_entity_poly.pdbx_strand_id
1 'polypeptide(L)'
;FKSKYDVFSDIDECAREKHDCSTDAVCNNTKGSYNCTCRAGYSGDGKICKEIHFPYISNDGSLSSNNIFALTLFNRFNESGMVTFHIGSIPTSVFCHVGDFGCGDGAWTSVLKIDGNKRTFHYDSNYWSNKVEYNLPGGETGFDSVETKLPTYWNTSFTKICLGMKIDEVLRFIVINKPADSLYSLIADGQYRNTSLGPEKWKSLIGSQGYLQRYCNKEGFNLEPEGAFWKNRACKARIGIFANNNNGCGDVDSRIGFGTGGPKDDNNTCGNDGRPTHIKAMGYILVQ
;
A
#
# COMPACT_ATOMS: atom_id res chain seq x y z
N PHE A 1 -5.80 -2.04 61.54
CA PHE A 1 -5.03 -2.63 60.43
C PHE A 1 -5.40 -1.90 59.14
N LYS A 2 -4.55 -1.00 58.64
CA LYS A 2 -4.66 -0.41 57.28
C LYS A 2 -3.50 -0.98 56.46
N SER A 3 -3.80 -1.80 55.45
CA SER A 3 -2.79 -2.22 54.46
C SER A 3 -2.67 -1.14 53.39
N LYS A 4 -1.46 -0.60 53.26
CA LYS A 4 -1.05 0.40 52.29
C LYS A 4 -0.95 -0.30 50.93
N TYR A 5 -1.90 -0.06 50.02
CA TYR A 5 -1.73 -0.43 48.62
C TYR A 5 -0.67 0.48 48.02
N ASP A 6 0.50 -0.10 47.76
CA ASP A 6 1.62 0.56 47.09
C ASP A 6 1.24 0.71 45.60
N VAL A 7 0.93 1.93 45.17
CA VAL A 7 0.76 2.22 43.74
C VAL A 7 2.16 2.30 43.16
N PHE A 8 2.69 1.18 42.69
CA PHE A 8 3.97 1.15 42.00
C PHE A 8 3.79 1.84 40.65
N SER A 9 4.26 3.08 40.55
CA SER A 9 4.34 3.78 39.28
C SER A 9 5.32 3.04 38.38
N ASP A 10 4.92 2.83 37.13
CA ASP A 10 5.78 2.25 36.11
C ASP A 10 7.11 3.02 35.98
N ILE A 11 8.22 2.28 35.86
CA ILE A 11 9.54 2.88 35.69
C ILE A 11 9.82 2.88 34.20
N ASP A 12 9.83 4.07 33.58
CA ASP A 12 10.29 4.17 32.20
C ASP A 12 11.80 3.92 32.12
N GLU A 13 12.19 2.73 31.67
CA GLU A 13 13.61 2.37 31.49
C GLU A 13 14.24 3.05 30.28
N CYS A 14 13.45 3.39 29.25
CA CYS A 14 13.91 4.10 28.07
C CYS A 14 14.32 5.54 28.39
N ALA A 15 13.48 6.27 29.13
CA ALA A 15 13.77 7.64 29.55
C ALA A 15 14.90 7.74 30.59
N ARG A 16 15.17 6.64 31.30
CA ARG A 16 16.23 6.55 32.32
C ARG A 16 17.51 5.91 31.82
N GLU A 17 17.59 5.56 30.53
CA GLU A 17 18.72 4.86 29.91
C GLU A 17 19.10 3.57 30.67
N LYS A 18 18.10 2.87 31.23
CA LYS A 18 18.23 1.61 31.98
C LYS A 18 17.80 0.41 31.17
N HIS A 19 18.16 0.38 29.90
CA HIS A 19 17.86 -0.71 28.96
C HIS A 19 19.14 -1.25 28.34
N ASP A 20 19.05 -2.45 27.75
CA ASP A 20 20.13 -3.10 27.01
C ASP A 20 19.85 -3.19 25.50
N CYS A 21 18.94 -2.35 24.99
CA CYS A 21 18.73 -2.21 23.55
C CYS A 21 20.02 -1.85 22.79
N SER A 22 20.14 -2.37 21.57
CA SER A 22 21.20 -2.02 20.64
C SER A 22 21.23 -0.50 20.38
N THR A 23 22.40 0.05 20.07
CA THR A 23 22.55 1.42 19.55
C THR A 23 21.74 1.64 18.28
N ASP A 24 21.58 0.58 17.48
CA ASP A 24 20.81 0.57 16.24
C ASP A 24 19.37 0.11 16.46
N ALA A 25 18.85 0.25 17.69
CA ALA A 25 17.45 0.00 18.04
C ALA A 25 16.77 1.25 18.61
N VAL A 26 15.45 1.16 18.71
CA VAL A 26 14.54 2.08 19.41
C VAL A 26 14.02 1.36 20.64
N CYS A 27 14.15 1.99 21.80
CA CYS A 27 13.57 1.52 23.06
C CYS A 27 12.12 2.01 23.19
N ASN A 28 11.21 1.09 23.47
CA ASN A 28 9.80 1.37 23.71
C ASN A 28 9.42 0.93 25.14
N ASN A 29 9.07 1.90 26.00
CA ASN A 29 8.64 1.62 27.36
C ASN A 29 7.27 0.91 27.37
N THR A 30 7.11 -0.06 28.26
CA THR A 30 5.86 -0.79 28.47
C THR A 30 5.58 -0.89 29.97
N LYS A 31 4.32 -1.11 30.35
CA LYS A 31 4.01 -1.19 31.78
C LYS A 31 4.69 -2.40 32.42
N GLY A 32 5.69 -2.16 33.25
CA GLY A 32 6.50 -3.13 33.97
C GLY A 32 7.72 -3.65 33.20
N SER A 33 8.04 -3.12 32.01
CA SER A 33 9.20 -3.56 31.20
C SER A 33 9.48 -2.62 30.00
N TYR A 34 10.37 -3.01 29.10
CA TYR A 34 10.60 -2.33 27.82
C TYR A 34 10.83 -3.34 26.70
N ASN A 35 10.56 -2.90 25.47
CA ASN A 35 10.88 -3.64 24.26
C ASN A 35 11.89 -2.86 23.42
N CYS A 36 12.79 -3.58 22.77
CA CYS A 36 13.74 -3.02 21.82
C CYS A 36 13.30 -3.40 20.40
N THR A 37 13.40 -2.47 19.45
CA THR A 37 13.07 -2.74 18.05
C THR A 37 14.17 -2.16 17.18
N CYS A 38 14.81 -2.98 16.33
CA CYS A 38 15.87 -2.49 15.45
C CYS A 38 15.37 -1.35 14.55
N ARG A 39 16.26 -0.38 14.30
CA ARG A 39 16.02 0.74 13.39
C ARG A 39 15.95 0.22 11.96
N ALA A 40 15.35 1.03 11.08
CA ALA A 40 15.31 0.73 9.66
C ALA A 40 16.73 0.47 9.11
N GLY A 41 16.88 -0.62 8.34
CA GLY A 41 18.17 -1.07 7.80
C GLY A 41 18.91 -2.10 8.67
N TYR A 42 18.40 -2.44 9.85
CA TYR A 42 18.99 -3.43 10.76
C TYR A 42 17.98 -4.52 11.13
N SER A 43 18.45 -5.74 11.39
CA SER A 43 17.64 -6.89 11.82
C SER A 43 18.26 -7.57 13.06
N GLY A 44 17.39 -8.11 13.91
CA GLY A 44 17.73 -8.84 15.12
C GLY A 44 16.70 -8.67 16.24
N ASP A 45 17.07 -9.06 17.46
CA ASP A 45 16.17 -9.10 18.63
C ASP A 45 16.01 -7.75 19.35
N GLY A 46 16.52 -6.67 18.75
CA GLY A 46 16.50 -5.33 19.33
C GLY A 46 17.61 -5.07 20.36
N LYS A 47 18.20 -6.11 20.97
CA LYS A 47 19.42 -6.00 21.79
C LYS A 47 20.68 -6.17 20.95
N ILE A 48 20.58 -7.03 19.94
CA ILE A 48 21.56 -7.22 18.89
C ILE A 48 20.88 -6.87 17.58
N CYS A 49 21.30 -5.77 16.96
CA CYS A 49 20.86 -5.37 15.64
C CYS A 49 22.06 -5.46 14.69
N LYS A 50 21.90 -6.19 13.59
CA LYS A 50 22.92 -6.32 12.55
C LYS A 50 22.43 -5.58 11.31
N GLU A 51 23.32 -4.79 10.72
CA GLU A 51 23.05 -4.13 9.45
C GLU A 51 22.67 -5.17 8.40
N ILE A 52 21.58 -4.92 7.69
CA ILE A 52 21.11 -5.80 6.62
C ILE A 52 21.99 -5.53 5.39
N HIS A 53 23.14 -6.21 5.30
CA HIS A 53 24.01 -6.18 4.13
C HIS A 53 23.42 -7.06 3.01
N PHE A 54 22.90 -6.44 1.95
CA PHE A 54 22.51 -7.14 0.72
C PHE A 54 23.74 -7.38 -0.17
N PRO A 55 23.91 -8.57 -0.78
CA PRO A 55 25.01 -8.80 -1.72
C PRO A 55 24.82 -7.96 -3.00
N TYR A 56 25.91 -7.28 -3.37
CA TYR A 56 26.17 -6.56 -4.61
C TYR A 56 25.98 -7.45 -5.86
N ILE A 57 25.35 -6.94 -6.93
CA ILE A 57 25.41 -7.54 -8.28
C ILE A 57 26.24 -6.61 -9.18
N SER A 58 27.23 -7.20 -9.86
CA SER A 58 28.29 -6.53 -10.62
C SER A 58 27.89 -6.01 -12.01
N ASN A 59 28.69 -5.06 -12.50
CA ASN A 59 28.59 -4.34 -13.78
C ASN A 59 29.06 -5.14 -15.01
N ASP A 60 28.42 -6.25 -15.40
CA ASP A 60 28.82 -6.97 -16.64
C ASP A 60 27.69 -7.41 -17.59
N GLY A 61 26.47 -6.91 -17.43
CA GLY A 61 25.54 -6.79 -18.58
C GLY A 61 25.04 -8.09 -19.21
N SER A 62 24.83 -9.16 -18.43
CA SER A 62 24.01 -10.30 -18.87
C SER A 62 22.62 -10.28 -18.21
N LEU A 63 21.56 -10.31 -19.02
CA LEU A 63 20.15 -10.33 -18.60
C LEU A 63 19.76 -11.73 -18.10
N SER A 64 19.20 -11.83 -16.88
CA SER A 64 17.96 -12.58 -16.61
C SER A 64 17.55 -12.49 -15.12
N SER A 65 16.43 -11.82 -14.85
CA SER A 65 15.45 -12.10 -13.78
C SER A 65 15.82 -12.09 -12.28
N ASN A 66 16.71 -11.23 -11.79
CA ASN A 66 17.01 -11.20 -10.34
C ASN A 66 16.59 -9.93 -9.57
N ASN A 67 15.31 -9.53 -9.70
CA ASN A 67 14.56 -9.04 -8.53
C ASN A 67 14.16 -10.23 -7.61
N ILE A 68 14.14 -11.45 -8.16
CA ILE A 68 13.81 -12.69 -7.45
C ILE A 68 14.80 -12.96 -6.31
N PHE A 69 16.10 -12.68 -6.49
CA PHE A 69 17.13 -13.07 -5.52
C PHE A 69 17.00 -12.38 -4.16
N ALA A 70 16.75 -11.06 -4.13
CA ALA A 70 16.49 -10.31 -2.90
C ALA A 70 15.18 -10.74 -2.23
N LEU A 71 14.13 -10.97 -3.01
CA LEU A 71 12.84 -11.49 -2.51
C LEU A 71 12.94 -12.92 -1.97
N THR A 72 13.77 -13.80 -2.57
CA THR A 72 14.07 -15.14 -2.01
C THR A 72 14.86 -15.09 -0.71
N LEU A 73 15.71 -14.07 -0.51
CA LEU A 73 16.39 -13.86 0.77
C LEU A 73 15.38 -13.43 1.84
N PHE A 74 14.50 -12.47 1.55
CA PHE A 74 13.43 -12.07 2.47
C PHE A 74 12.46 -13.19 2.83
N ASN A 75 12.04 -14.00 1.85
CA ASN A 75 11.24 -15.19 2.10
C ASN A 75 11.96 -16.21 3.02
N ARG A 76 13.30 -16.17 3.12
CA ARG A 76 14.05 -17.01 4.07
C ARG A 76 14.10 -16.43 5.48
N PHE A 77 14.00 -15.11 5.63
CA PHE A 77 14.13 -14.44 6.93
C PHE A 77 12.78 -14.10 7.58
N ASN A 78 11.64 -14.23 6.87
CA ASN A 78 10.29 -13.95 7.40
C ASN A 78 10.11 -12.55 8.03
N GLU A 79 10.98 -11.60 7.72
CA GLU A 79 10.97 -10.26 8.31
C GLU A 79 10.67 -9.19 7.26
N SER A 80 9.81 -8.24 7.60
CA SER A 80 9.59 -7.06 6.73
C SER A 80 10.75 -6.08 6.88
N GLY A 81 11.12 -5.40 5.80
CA GLY A 81 12.25 -4.48 5.85
C GLY A 81 12.50 -3.72 4.55
N MET A 82 13.42 -2.76 4.63
CA MET A 82 13.86 -1.98 3.48
C MET A 82 14.88 -2.77 2.64
N VAL A 83 14.71 -2.72 1.32
CA VAL A 83 15.57 -3.37 0.34
C VAL A 83 15.96 -2.35 -0.71
N THR A 84 17.25 -2.29 -1.06
CA THR A 84 17.70 -1.43 -2.14
C THR A 84 17.82 -2.24 -3.42
N PHE A 85 16.95 -1.97 -4.39
CA PHE A 85 17.00 -2.55 -5.73
C PHE A 85 17.86 -1.68 -6.64
N HIS A 86 18.72 -2.29 -7.46
CA HIS A 86 19.39 -1.59 -8.55
C HIS A 86 18.55 -1.71 -9.82
N ILE A 87 17.72 -0.70 -10.07
CA ILE A 87 16.84 -0.64 -11.22
C ILE A 87 17.59 0.13 -12.31
N GLY A 88 18.30 -0.60 -13.16
CA GLY A 88 19.32 -0.01 -14.03
C GLY A 88 20.49 0.50 -13.19
N SER A 89 20.89 1.77 -13.37
CA SER A 89 21.96 2.41 -12.58
C SER A 89 21.46 3.14 -11.32
N ILE A 90 20.17 3.08 -11.00
CA ILE A 90 19.57 3.85 -9.91
C ILE A 90 19.30 2.93 -8.71
N PRO A 91 19.96 3.14 -7.54
CA PRO A 91 19.59 2.47 -6.32
C PRO A 91 18.22 2.97 -5.85
N THR A 92 17.27 2.06 -5.65
CA THR A 92 15.89 2.35 -5.23
C THR A 92 15.59 1.58 -3.96
N SER A 93 15.51 2.30 -2.84
CA SER A 93 15.09 1.74 -1.56
C SER A 93 13.58 1.52 -1.54
N VAL A 94 13.14 0.31 -1.17
CA VAL A 94 11.74 -0.10 -1.13
C VAL A 94 11.50 -0.95 0.11
N PHE A 95 10.48 -0.61 0.88
CA PHE A 95 10.00 -1.42 1.99
C PHE A 95 9.20 -2.61 1.47
N CYS A 96 9.73 -3.79 1.72
CA CYS A 96 9.10 -5.07 1.41
C CYS A 96 8.39 -5.61 2.65
N HIS A 97 7.14 -6.02 2.48
CA HIS A 97 6.34 -6.63 3.54
C HIS A 97 6.38 -8.14 3.38
N VAL A 98 6.75 -8.86 4.44
CA VAL A 98 6.89 -10.32 4.44
C VAL A 98 5.93 -10.95 5.44
N GLY A 99 5.29 -12.05 5.03
CA GLY A 99 4.33 -12.82 5.83
C GLY A 99 2.88 -12.45 5.51
N ASP A 100 1.94 -13.16 6.14
CA ASP A 100 0.52 -12.90 5.94
C ASP A 100 0.00 -11.77 6.86
N PHE A 101 0.00 -10.55 6.34
CA PHE A 101 -0.63 -9.37 6.95
C PHE A 101 -2.02 -9.06 6.34
N GLY A 102 -2.63 -10.03 5.64
CA GLY A 102 -3.91 -9.88 4.95
C GLY A 102 -3.81 -9.95 3.42
N CYS A 103 -2.58 -9.98 2.88
CA CYS A 103 -2.31 -10.20 1.46
C CYS A 103 -1.97 -11.67 1.15
N GLY A 104 -1.87 -12.54 2.16
CA GLY A 104 -1.34 -13.89 2.02
C GLY A 104 0.19 -13.93 2.11
N ASP A 105 0.71 -15.14 2.27
CA ASP A 105 2.13 -15.39 2.54
C ASP A 105 3.08 -14.93 1.43
N GLY A 106 4.34 -14.74 1.84
CA GLY A 106 5.47 -14.38 0.99
C GLY A 106 5.83 -12.90 1.09
N ALA A 107 6.71 -12.48 0.19
CA ALA A 107 7.21 -11.12 0.12
C ALA A 107 6.40 -10.27 -0.88
N TRP A 108 5.97 -9.10 -0.43
CA TRP A 108 5.18 -8.13 -1.17
C TRP A 108 5.98 -6.84 -1.36
N THR A 109 6.14 -6.43 -2.62
CA THR A 109 6.91 -5.24 -2.98
C THR A 109 5.99 -4.03 -3.09
N SER A 110 6.25 -2.97 -2.33
CA SER A 110 5.51 -1.71 -2.44
C SER A 110 5.76 -1.04 -3.79
N VAL A 111 4.71 -0.52 -4.44
CA VAL A 111 4.83 0.20 -5.72
C VAL A 111 4.26 1.62 -5.69
N LEU A 112 3.19 1.83 -4.91
CA LEU A 112 2.49 3.11 -4.85
C LEU A 112 1.79 3.28 -3.50
N LYS A 113 1.87 4.49 -2.94
CA LYS A 113 1.09 4.92 -1.77
C LYS A 113 0.32 6.20 -2.12
N ILE A 114 -0.98 6.21 -1.85
CA ILE A 114 -1.90 7.29 -2.25
C ILE A 114 -2.62 7.83 -1.01
N ASP A 115 -2.54 9.14 -0.78
CA ASP A 115 -3.31 9.79 0.27
C ASP A 115 -4.62 10.29 -0.34
N GLY A 116 -5.74 9.70 0.06
CA GLY A 116 -7.08 10.06 -0.43
C GLY A 116 -7.46 11.52 -0.19
N ASN A 117 -6.73 12.26 0.65
CA ASN A 117 -6.89 13.70 0.88
C ASN A 117 -6.12 14.58 -0.11
N LYS A 118 -5.20 14.00 -0.89
CA LYS A 118 -4.35 14.71 -1.84
C LYS A 118 -4.75 14.40 -3.27
N ARG A 119 -4.55 15.38 -4.16
CA ARG A 119 -4.83 15.25 -5.59
C ARG A 119 -3.69 14.62 -6.41
N THR A 120 -2.56 14.29 -5.78
CA THR A 120 -1.32 13.80 -6.44
C THR A 120 -1.61 12.66 -7.42
N PHE A 121 -2.36 11.66 -6.96
CA PHE A 121 -2.75 10.49 -7.76
C PHE A 121 -4.22 10.51 -8.15
N HIS A 122 -4.81 11.69 -8.37
CA HIS A 122 -6.14 11.81 -8.98
C HIS A 122 -6.25 10.97 -10.27
N TYR A 123 -7.46 10.55 -10.64
CA TYR A 123 -7.69 9.71 -11.83
C TYR A 123 -6.97 10.24 -13.08
N ASP A 124 -7.04 11.55 -13.34
CA ASP A 124 -6.42 12.20 -14.51
C ASP A 124 -4.92 12.52 -14.34
N SER A 125 -4.28 12.12 -13.23
CA SER A 125 -2.88 12.41 -12.99
C SER A 125 -1.96 11.72 -13.99
N ASN A 126 -0.99 12.47 -14.53
CA ASN A 126 0.03 11.94 -15.43
C ASN A 126 0.93 10.88 -14.76
N TYR A 127 0.95 10.83 -13.41
CA TYR A 127 1.70 9.81 -12.69
C TYR A 127 1.25 8.38 -13.00
N TRP A 128 0.01 8.17 -13.45
CA TRP A 128 -0.48 6.84 -13.83
C TRP A 128 0.16 6.31 -15.13
N SER A 129 0.57 7.20 -16.03
CA SER A 129 1.04 6.87 -17.38
C SER A 129 2.49 7.28 -17.68
N ASN A 130 3.17 7.95 -16.74
CA ASN A 130 4.58 8.29 -16.85
C ASN A 130 5.48 7.35 -16.02
N LYS A 131 6.79 7.37 -16.29
CA LYS A 131 7.83 6.65 -15.52
C LYS A 131 8.62 7.64 -14.65
N VAL A 132 7.92 8.58 -14.05
CA VAL A 132 8.48 9.56 -13.11
C VAL A 132 8.15 9.13 -11.69
N GLU A 133 9.16 9.07 -10.86
CA GLU A 133 9.06 8.82 -9.42
C GLU A 133 8.41 9.99 -8.67
N TYR A 134 7.88 9.70 -7.49
CA TYR A 134 7.36 10.71 -6.59
C TYR A 134 7.72 10.35 -5.16
N ASN A 135 8.40 11.24 -4.46
CA ASN A 135 8.72 11.12 -3.03
C ASN A 135 9.30 9.74 -2.65
N LEU A 136 10.48 9.42 -3.19
CA LEU A 136 11.18 8.14 -2.94
C LEU A 136 11.37 7.80 -1.45
N PRO A 137 11.67 8.76 -0.53
CA PRO A 137 11.77 8.45 0.90
C PRO A 137 10.49 7.84 1.48
N GLY A 138 9.32 8.15 0.92
CA GLY A 138 8.06 7.52 1.30
C GLY A 138 7.99 6.03 0.99
N GLY A 139 8.92 5.47 0.19
CA GLY A 139 9.06 4.05 -0.05
C GLY A 139 9.92 3.30 0.95
N GLU A 140 10.62 4.00 1.85
CA GLU A 140 11.56 3.41 2.82
C GLU A 140 10.85 2.90 4.08
N THR A 141 9.55 3.15 4.20
CA THR A 141 8.69 2.82 5.34
C THR A 141 7.50 1.97 4.89
N GLY A 142 6.90 1.24 5.84
CA GLY A 142 5.74 0.39 5.61
C GLY A 142 4.42 1.17 5.50
N PHE A 143 3.41 0.78 6.28
CA PHE A 143 2.04 1.33 6.19
C PHE A 143 1.85 2.68 6.91
N ASP A 144 2.66 3.67 6.54
CA ASP A 144 2.55 5.06 7.00
C ASP A 144 1.64 5.91 6.09
N SER A 145 1.56 7.21 6.35
CA SER A 145 0.69 8.15 5.63
C SER A 145 1.45 9.04 4.63
N VAL A 146 2.59 8.56 4.12
CA VAL A 146 3.44 9.31 3.20
C VAL A 146 3.24 8.79 1.77
N GLU A 147 2.73 9.65 0.87
CA GLU A 147 2.57 9.30 -0.55
C GLU A 147 3.92 8.97 -1.20
N THR A 148 3.93 7.98 -2.09
CA THR A 148 5.12 7.66 -2.89
C THR A 148 4.71 6.98 -4.18
N LYS A 149 5.52 7.15 -5.22
CA LYS A 149 5.51 6.36 -6.44
C LYS A 149 6.93 5.90 -6.73
N LEU A 150 7.13 4.59 -6.68
CA LEU A 150 8.44 3.97 -6.76
C LEU A 150 8.72 3.44 -8.17
N PRO A 151 9.99 3.34 -8.59
CA PRO A 151 10.38 2.68 -9.83
C PRO A 151 9.85 1.24 -9.99
N THR A 152 9.57 0.54 -8.89
CA THR A 152 8.89 -0.76 -8.89
C THR A 152 7.50 -0.72 -9.53
N TYR A 153 6.84 0.45 -9.62
CA TYR A 153 5.59 0.65 -10.36
C TYR A 153 5.70 0.26 -11.85
N TRP A 154 6.86 0.48 -12.49
CA TRP A 154 7.05 0.22 -13.92
C TRP A 154 8.12 -0.84 -14.24
N ASN A 155 8.88 -1.33 -13.24
CA ASN A 155 9.98 -2.27 -13.43
C ASN A 155 9.83 -3.60 -12.66
N THR A 156 8.68 -3.83 -12.02
CA THR A 156 8.42 -5.07 -11.27
C THR A 156 7.28 -5.85 -11.91
N SER A 157 7.60 -7.00 -12.49
CA SER A 157 6.60 -7.98 -12.95
C SER A 157 6.02 -8.74 -11.76
N PHE A 158 4.76 -9.15 -11.87
CA PHE A 158 4.04 -9.82 -10.79
C PHE A 158 2.93 -10.73 -11.32
N THR A 159 2.41 -11.56 -10.42
CA THR A 159 1.24 -12.41 -10.65
C THR A 159 0.04 -11.98 -9.82
N LYS A 160 0.27 -11.28 -8.70
CA LYS A 160 -0.75 -10.79 -7.78
C LYS A 160 -0.52 -9.32 -7.42
N ILE A 161 -1.62 -8.65 -7.14
CA ILE A 161 -1.65 -7.28 -6.61
C ILE A 161 -2.34 -7.33 -5.26
N CYS A 162 -1.73 -6.77 -4.23
CA CYS A 162 -2.40 -6.50 -2.97
C CYS A 162 -2.75 -5.02 -2.87
N LEU A 163 -4.02 -4.76 -2.60
CA LEU A 163 -4.57 -3.43 -2.39
C LEU A 163 -4.90 -3.28 -0.92
N GLY A 164 -4.34 -2.26 -0.28
CA GLY A 164 -4.55 -1.94 1.12
C GLY A 164 -5.20 -0.57 1.28
N MET A 165 -6.10 -0.42 2.26
CA MET A 165 -6.60 0.87 2.71
C MET A 165 -6.47 0.99 4.22
N LYS A 166 -5.96 2.13 4.70
CA LYS A 166 -5.93 2.51 6.12
C LYS A 166 -6.93 3.64 6.36
N ILE A 167 -7.88 3.37 7.24
CA ILE A 167 -8.93 4.31 7.68
C ILE A 167 -8.96 4.24 9.21
N ASP A 168 -8.78 5.38 9.88
CA ASP A 168 -8.74 5.49 11.35
C ASP A 168 -7.80 4.45 11.98
N GLU A 169 -6.56 4.38 11.47
CA GLU A 169 -5.52 3.40 11.85
C GLU A 169 -5.81 1.92 11.55
N VAL A 170 -7.00 1.58 11.03
CA VAL A 170 -7.34 0.21 10.66
C VAL A 170 -6.94 -0.08 9.22
N LEU A 171 -6.00 -1.02 9.05
CA LEU A 171 -5.58 -1.54 7.75
C LEU A 171 -6.48 -2.70 7.30
N ARG A 172 -6.89 -2.67 6.04
CA ARG A 172 -7.64 -3.75 5.39
C ARG A 172 -7.09 -4.00 4.00
N PHE A 173 -7.06 -5.27 3.60
CA PHE A 173 -6.42 -5.70 2.37
C PHE A 173 -7.31 -6.60 1.52
N ILE A 174 -7.13 -6.52 0.20
CA ILE A 174 -7.67 -7.46 -0.77
C ILE A 174 -6.59 -7.81 -1.79
N VAL A 175 -6.68 -9.02 -2.36
CA VAL A 175 -5.73 -9.52 -3.35
C VAL A 175 -6.43 -9.75 -4.68
N ILE A 176 -5.80 -9.32 -5.77
CA ILE A 176 -6.21 -9.58 -7.14
C ILE A 176 -5.16 -10.48 -7.80
N ASN A 177 -5.58 -11.63 -8.33
CA ASN A 177 -4.73 -12.45 -9.20
C ASN A 177 -4.77 -11.86 -10.62
N LYS A 178 -3.72 -11.17 -11.03
CA LYS A 178 -3.61 -10.52 -12.34
C LYS A 178 -2.14 -10.44 -12.76
N PRO A 179 -1.65 -11.35 -13.61
CA PRO A 179 -0.27 -11.30 -14.07
C PRO A 179 -0.05 -10.12 -15.02
N ALA A 180 1.10 -9.45 -14.86
CA ALA A 180 1.53 -8.36 -15.73
C ALA A 180 3.03 -8.08 -15.60
N ASP A 181 3.59 -7.45 -16.63
CA ASP A 181 4.99 -7.02 -16.63
C ASP A 181 5.27 -5.91 -15.61
N SER A 182 4.26 -5.07 -15.30
CA SER A 182 4.28 -4.05 -14.25
C SER A 182 2.91 -3.43 -14.03
N LEU A 183 2.75 -2.60 -12.99
CA LEU A 183 1.49 -1.87 -12.77
C LEU A 183 1.31 -0.78 -13.84
N TYR A 184 2.42 -0.19 -14.27
CA TYR A 184 2.48 0.70 -15.43
C TYR A 184 1.87 0.05 -16.68
N SER A 185 2.26 -1.18 -17.04
CA SER A 185 1.73 -1.83 -18.25
C SER A 185 0.25 -2.19 -18.16
N LEU A 186 -0.32 -2.33 -16.96
CA LEU A 186 -1.75 -2.52 -16.74
C LEU A 186 -2.59 -1.23 -16.79
N ILE A 187 -1.98 -0.07 -16.52
CA ILE A 187 -2.73 1.18 -16.31
C ILE A 187 -2.46 2.22 -17.40
N ALA A 188 -1.20 2.37 -17.83
CA ALA A 188 -0.72 3.53 -18.59
C ALA A 188 -1.41 3.72 -19.95
N ASP A 189 -1.89 2.63 -20.57
CA ASP A 189 -2.58 2.68 -21.86
C ASP A 189 -4.05 3.13 -21.78
N GLY A 190 -4.56 3.33 -20.55
CA GLY A 190 -5.94 3.74 -20.31
C GLY A 190 -7.00 2.68 -20.66
N GLN A 191 -6.59 1.46 -21.04
CA GLN A 191 -7.53 0.42 -21.44
C GLN A 191 -8.19 -0.21 -20.20
N TYR A 192 -9.50 -0.43 -20.30
CA TYR A 192 -10.25 -1.14 -19.28
C TYR A 192 -9.84 -2.61 -19.22
N ARG A 193 -9.61 -3.11 -18.00
CA ARG A 193 -9.36 -4.53 -17.74
C ARG A 193 -10.18 -4.97 -16.55
N ASN A 194 -10.98 -6.02 -16.72
CA ASN A 194 -11.82 -6.52 -15.63
C ASN A 194 -11.02 -7.19 -14.51
N THR A 195 -11.67 -7.23 -13.34
CA THR A 195 -11.38 -8.15 -12.22
C THR A 195 -12.64 -8.95 -11.89
N SER A 196 -12.61 -9.79 -10.87
CA SER A 196 -13.74 -10.68 -10.50
C SER A 196 -13.83 -10.89 -8.99
N LEU A 197 -13.61 -9.83 -8.21
CA LEU A 197 -13.67 -9.89 -6.74
C LEU A 197 -15.09 -9.74 -6.21
N GLY A 198 -15.92 -8.95 -6.91
CA GLY A 198 -17.28 -8.62 -6.49
C GLY A 198 -17.38 -7.52 -5.43
N PRO A 199 -18.56 -6.90 -5.29
CA PRO A 199 -18.76 -5.68 -4.50
C PRO A 199 -18.47 -5.85 -3.00
N GLU A 200 -18.77 -7.01 -2.42
CA GLU A 200 -18.52 -7.27 -0.99
C GLU A 200 -17.03 -7.31 -0.67
N LYS A 201 -16.20 -7.83 -1.59
CA LYS A 201 -14.75 -7.83 -1.41
C LYS A 201 -14.20 -6.41 -1.48
N TRP A 202 -14.67 -5.57 -2.40
CA TRP A 202 -14.29 -4.15 -2.43
C TRP A 202 -14.73 -3.38 -1.19
N LYS A 203 -15.97 -3.59 -0.70
CA LYS A 203 -16.45 -2.99 0.56
C LYS A 203 -15.60 -3.39 1.76
N SER A 204 -15.03 -4.60 1.76
CA SER A 204 -14.16 -5.06 2.84
C SER A 204 -12.90 -4.19 3.01
N LEU A 205 -12.45 -3.44 2.00
CA LEU A 205 -11.36 -2.45 2.17
C LEU A 205 -11.77 -1.28 3.05
N ILE A 206 -13.04 -0.91 3.00
CA ILE A 206 -13.57 0.27 3.71
C ILE A 206 -14.03 -0.12 5.10
N GLY A 207 -14.73 -1.25 5.25
CA GLY A 207 -15.35 -1.68 6.50
C GLY A 207 -16.87 -1.42 6.50
N SER A 208 -17.50 -1.55 7.66
CA SER A 208 -18.96 -1.45 7.83
C SER A 208 -19.57 -0.12 7.41
N GLN A 209 -18.75 0.93 7.36
CA GLN A 209 -19.12 2.27 6.94
C GLN A 209 -19.06 2.46 5.41
N GLY A 210 -18.55 1.49 4.65
CA GLY A 210 -18.45 1.58 3.19
C GLY A 210 -19.81 1.44 2.53
N TYR A 211 -20.09 2.31 1.56
CA TYR A 211 -21.33 2.27 0.78
C TYR A 211 -21.04 2.11 -0.70
N LEU A 212 -21.72 1.17 -1.33
CA LEU A 212 -21.73 1.01 -2.78
C LEU A 212 -23.17 0.74 -3.20
N GLN A 213 -23.63 1.41 -4.25
CA GLN A 213 -24.96 1.18 -4.80
C GLN A 213 -25.08 -0.23 -5.41
N ARG A 214 -26.30 -0.64 -5.73
CA ARG A 214 -26.63 -2.05 -5.95
C ARG A 214 -26.27 -2.56 -7.36
N TYR A 215 -26.29 -1.70 -8.36
CA TYR A 215 -26.24 -2.10 -9.78
C TYR A 215 -24.97 -1.59 -10.48
N CYS A 216 -24.81 -1.93 -11.76
CA CYS A 216 -23.59 -1.84 -12.57
C CYS A 216 -22.43 -2.72 -12.05
N ASN A 217 -21.93 -2.49 -10.83
CA ASN A 217 -20.86 -3.26 -10.19
C ASN A 217 -19.62 -3.54 -11.07
N LYS A 218 -19.28 -2.62 -11.98
CA LYS A 218 -18.13 -2.81 -12.88
C LYS A 218 -16.85 -2.57 -12.09
N GLU A 219 -15.95 -3.54 -12.14
CA GLU A 219 -14.71 -3.55 -11.37
C GLU A 219 -13.48 -3.79 -12.26
N GLY A 220 -12.33 -3.27 -11.82
CA GLY A 220 -11.05 -3.52 -12.42
C GLY A 220 -10.21 -2.26 -12.63
N PHE A 221 -9.49 -2.23 -13.74
CA PHE A 221 -8.50 -1.20 -14.07
C PHE A 221 -9.07 -0.20 -15.08
N ASN A 222 -8.72 1.08 -14.94
CA ASN A 222 -9.15 2.17 -15.81
C ASN A 222 -10.67 2.22 -16.00
N LEU A 223 -11.40 2.25 -14.89
CA LEU A 223 -12.85 2.40 -14.88
C LEU A 223 -13.26 3.80 -15.29
N GLU A 224 -13.97 3.87 -16.42
CA GLU A 224 -14.62 5.07 -16.93
C GLU A 224 -16.10 4.78 -17.23
N PRO A 225 -17.03 5.72 -16.95
CA PRO A 225 -18.44 5.58 -17.29
C PRO A 225 -18.69 5.35 -18.78
N GLU A 226 -19.75 4.62 -19.09
CA GLU A 226 -20.16 4.35 -20.46
C GLU A 226 -20.86 5.55 -21.11
N GLY A 227 -20.46 5.85 -22.35
CA GLY A 227 -21.03 6.94 -23.14
C GLY A 227 -20.34 8.31 -22.90
N ALA A 228 -20.12 9.03 -24.00
CA ALA A 228 -19.38 10.30 -23.97
C ALA A 228 -20.02 11.37 -23.06
N PHE A 229 -21.34 11.35 -22.90
CA PHE A 229 -22.06 12.29 -22.04
C PHE A 229 -21.64 12.17 -20.57
N TRP A 230 -21.40 10.94 -20.09
CA TRP A 230 -21.10 10.67 -18.69
C TRP A 230 -19.62 10.76 -18.34
N LYS A 231 -18.75 10.82 -19.35
CA LYS A 231 -17.28 10.84 -19.19
C LYS A 231 -16.78 11.86 -18.17
N ASN A 232 -17.41 13.02 -18.03
CA ASN A 232 -17.00 14.05 -17.05
C ASN A 232 -18.08 14.30 -15.98
N ARG A 233 -19.05 13.39 -15.83
CA ARG A 233 -20.25 13.56 -14.98
C ARG A 233 -20.51 12.39 -14.05
N ALA A 234 -19.60 11.41 -14.02
CA ALA A 234 -19.75 10.20 -13.25
C ALA A 234 -18.42 9.77 -12.65
N CYS A 235 -18.51 8.84 -11.70
CA CYS A 235 -17.38 8.31 -10.95
C CYS A 235 -16.36 7.59 -11.83
N LYS A 236 -15.07 7.73 -11.49
CA LYS A 236 -13.96 7.02 -12.14
C LYS A 236 -13.00 6.43 -11.13
N ALA A 237 -12.26 5.41 -11.54
CA ALA A 237 -11.22 4.81 -10.72
C ALA A 237 -10.12 4.18 -11.60
N ARG A 238 -8.86 4.35 -11.24
CA ARG A 238 -7.76 3.63 -11.91
C ARG A 238 -7.72 2.17 -11.53
N ILE A 239 -8.04 1.86 -10.28
CA ILE A 239 -8.24 0.51 -9.78
C ILE A 239 -9.42 0.57 -8.81
N GLY A 240 -10.50 -0.17 -9.04
CA GLY A 240 -11.66 -0.06 -8.16
C GLY A 240 -12.89 -0.82 -8.62
N ILE A 241 -14.02 -0.40 -8.06
CA ILE A 241 -15.37 -0.74 -8.50
C ILE A 241 -16.22 0.54 -8.51
N PHE A 242 -17.13 0.65 -9.48
CA PHE A 242 -18.19 1.66 -9.43
C PHE A 242 -19.58 1.04 -9.54
N ALA A 243 -20.58 1.77 -9.07
CA ALA A 243 -21.97 1.33 -9.03
C ALA A 243 -22.93 2.52 -9.07
N ASN A 244 -24.20 2.20 -9.33
CA ASN A 244 -25.33 3.13 -9.36
C ASN A 244 -26.64 2.40 -8.99
N ASN A 245 -27.77 3.09 -9.15
CA ASN A 245 -29.11 2.56 -8.93
C ASN A 245 -29.80 2.04 -10.20
N ASN A 246 -29.10 2.00 -11.33
CA ASN A 246 -29.64 1.64 -12.65
C ASN A 246 -28.86 0.47 -13.27
N ASN A 247 -29.43 -0.24 -14.25
CA ASN A 247 -28.74 -1.42 -14.83
C ASN A 247 -27.55 -1.07 -15.74
N GLY A 248 -27.45 0.16 -16.24
CA GLY A 248 -26.34 0.62 -17.09
C GLY A 248 -25.16 1.17 -16.28
N CYS A 249 -23.98 1.29 -16.88
CA CYS A 249 -22.79 1.85 -16.23
C CYS A 249 -22.43 3.27 -16.72
N GLY A 250 -23.42 4.04 -17.19
CA GLY A 250 -23.21 5.41 -17.65
C GLY A 250 -23.18 6.42 -16.49
N ASP A 251 -24.23 6.47 -15.70
CA ASP A 251 -24.46 7.45 -14.63
C ASP A 251 -23.93 7.00 -13.26
N VAL A 252 -22.74 6.39 -13.24
CA VAL A 252 -22.16 5.83 -12.01
C VAL A 252 -21.87 6.90 -10.97
N ASP A 253 -22.45 6.75 -9.77
CA ASP A 253 -22.44 7.77 -8.73
C ASP A 253 -22.03 7.23 -7.34
N SER A 254 -21.56 5.99 -7.28
CA SER A 254 -20.77 5.46 -6.15
C SER A 254 -19.55 4.67 -6.63
N ARG A 255 -18.48 4.69 -5.83
CA ARG A 255 -17.21 4.00 -6.13
C ARG A 255 -16.44 3.62 -4.87
N ILE A 256 -15.60 2.60 -4.99
CA ILE A 256 -14.51 2.29 -4.07
C ILE A 256 -13.25 2.08 -4.91
N GLY A 257 -12.13 2.72 -4.56
CA GLY A 257 -10.91 2.46 -5.31
C GLY A 257 -9.73 3.37 -5.00
N PHE A 258 -8.76 3.28 -5.91
CA PHE A 258 -7.48 3.97 -5.94
C PHE A 258 -7.39 4.76 -7.24
N GLY A 259 -6.82 5.97 -7.16
CA GLY A 259 -6.76 6.87 -8.30
C GLY A 259 -8.14 7.27 -8.79
N THR A 260 -8.95 7.77 -7.87
CA THR A 260 -10.35 8.07 -8.15
C THR A 260 -10.60 9.55 -8.47
N GLY A 261 -11.79 9.82 -9.02
CA GLY A 261 -12.29 11.15 -9.35
C GLY A 261 -13.77 11.08 -9.69
N GLY A 262 -14.45 12.23 -9.81
CA GLY A 262 -15.87 12.26 -10.12
C GLY A 262 -16.65 13.38 -9.42
N PRO A 263 -17.95 13.52 -9.71
CA PRO A 263 -18.70 14.74 -9.43
C PRO A 263 -19.08 14.95 -7.95
N LYS A 264 -19.05 13.92 -7.10
CA LYS A 264 -19.48 14.02 -5.70
C LYS A 264 -18.35 14.51 -4.80
N ASP A 265 -17.25 13.76 -4.73
CA ASP A 265 -15.99 14.24 -4.15
C ASP A 265 -14.84 13.99 -5.13
N ASP A 266 -14.55 15.00 -5.97
CA ASP A 266 -13.45 14.94 -6.93
C ASP A 266 -12.07 15.00 -6.27
N ASN A 267 -12.00 15.43 -5.00
CA ASN A 267 -10.76 15.47 -4.25
C ASN A 267 -10.46 14.15 -3.54
N ASN A 268 -11.41 13.21 -3.49
CA ASN A 268 -11.18 11.87 -2.97
C ASN A 268 -10.49 11.02 -4.04
N THR A 269 -9.19 10.79 -3.86
CA THR A 269 -8.34 10.00 -4.77
C THR A 269 -8.15 8.55 -4.34
N CYS A 270 -8.50 8.21 -3.10
CA CYS A 270 -8.47 6.85 -2.58
C CYS A 270 -9.48 6.68 -1.44
N GLY A 271 -10.33 5.65 -1.55
CA GLY A 271 -11.35 5.34 -0.56
C GLY A 271 -12.72 5.08 -1.20
N ASN A 272 -13.77 5.58 -0.57
CA ASN A 272 -15.17 5.40 -0.97
C ASN A 272 -15.87 6.75 -1.17
N ASP A 273 -16.61 6.87 -2.27
CA ASP A 273 -17.47 8.03 -2.55
C ASP A 273 -18.84 7.51 -3.02
N GLY A 274 -19.92 7.89 -2.36
CA GLY A 274 -21.30 7.51 -2.68
C GLY A 274 -22.25 8.03 -1.61
N ARG A 275 -23.53 8.35 -1.90
CA ARG A 275 -24.41 8.88 -0.84
C ARG A 275 -24.83 7.75 0.12
N PRO A 276 -24.64 7.86 1.44
CA PRO A 276 -24.30 9.07 2.22
C PRO A 276 -22.82 9.18 2.67
N THR A 277 -21.90 8.34 2.20
CA THR A 277 -20.54 8.18 2.72
C THR A 277 -19.45 8.74 1.80
N HIS A 278 -18.59 9.57 2.37
CA HIS A 278 -17.40 10.09 1.73
C HIS A 278 -16.20 9.76 2.62
N ILE A 279 -15.48 8.70 2.27
CA ILE A 279 -14.39 8.17 3.10
C ILE A 279 -13.11 8.26 2.29
N LYS A 280 -12.15 8.99 2.84
CA LYS A 280 -10.80 9.09 2.31
C LYS A 280 -9.91 8.13 3.08
N ALA A 281 -9.06 7.40 2.38
CA ALA A 281 -8.16 6.42 2.95
C ALA A 281 -6.72 6.73 2.53
N MET A 282 -5.77 6.26 3.34
CA MET A 282 -4.42 6.05 2.85
C MET A 282 -4.38 4.71 2.12
N GLY A 283 -4.09 4.73 0.83
CA GLY A 283 -4.05 3.57 -0.06
C GLY A 283 -2.63 3.03 -0.25
N TYR A 284 -2.50 1.71 -0.26
CA TYR A 284 -1.25 1.00 -0.52
C TYR A 284 -1.44 0.03 -1.67
N ILE A 285 -0.51 0.01 -2.61
CA ILE A 285 -0.47 -0.97 -3.69
C ILE A 285 0.86 -1.71 -3.61
N LEU A 286 0.77 -3.03 -3.50
CA LEU A 286 1.90 -3.94 -3.44
C LEU A 286 1.74 -5.05 -4.49
N VAL A 287 2.85 -5.65 -4.89
CA VAL A 287 2.87 -6.68 -5.94
C VAL A 287 3.72 -7.89 -5.53
N GLN A 288 3.34 -9.08 -6.03
CA GLN A 288 4.01 -10.37 -5.82
C GLN A 288 4.01 -11.20 -7.11
#